data_AF-A0A6A3G919-F1
#
_entry.id   AF-A0A6A3G919-F1
#
_cell.length_a   1.000
_cell.length_b   1.000
_cell.length_c   1.000
_cell.angle_alpha   90.00
_cell.angle_beta   90.00
_cell.angle_gamma   90.00
#
_symmetry.space_group_name_H-M   'P 1'
#
loop_
_entity.id
_entity.type
_entity.pdbx_description
1 polymer ?
#
loop_
_entity_poly.entity_id
_entity_poly.type
_entity_poly.pdbx_seq_one_letter_code
_entity_poly.pdbx_strand_id
1 'polypeptide(L)' 'ECRISVSFSKSLFVQRKVGFLSHDVSAAGIAPDAKKAAAVTELSFPASKNGVQSFLGALNYYSRFIQDFAVYRAAL' A
#
# COMPACT_ATOMS: atom_id res chain seq x y z
N GLU A 1 -0.60 2.83 34.69
CA GLU A 1 -1.86 3.19 34.02
C GLU A 1 -1.59 3.48 32.55
N CYS A 2 -2.33 2.91 31.61
CA CYS A 2 -2.21 3.24 30.19
C CYS A 2 -3.10 4.45 29.86
N ARG A 3 -2.48 5.56 29.42
CA ARG A 3 -3.18 6.77 28.96
C ARG A 3 -3.26 6.79 27.43
N ILE A 4 -4.24 6.10 26.86
CA ILE A 4 -4.53 6.14 25.42
C ILE A 4 -5.80 6.98 25.22
N SER A 5 -5.73 7.97 24.33
CA SER A 5 -6.87 8.81 23.93
C SER A 5 -7.06 8.76 22.41
N VAL A 6 -8.29 8.99 21.96
CA VAL A 6 -8.67 8.91 20.55
C VAL A 6 -9.08 10.30 20.06
N SER A 7 -8.64 10.67 18.87
CA SER A 7 -9.05 11.90 18.20
C SER A 7 -10.38 11.68 17.48
N PHE A 8 -11.45 12.31 17.97
CA PHE A 8 -12.78 12.18 17.38
C PHE A 8 -12.83 12.70 15.94
N SER A 9 -12.12 13.80 15.65
CA SER A 9 -12.06 14.39 14.30
C SER A 9 -11.35 13.52 13.26
N LYS A 10 -10.50 12.57 13.69
CA LYS A 10 -9.80 11.61 12.82
C LYS A 10 -10.46 10.24 12.81
N SER A 11 -11.50 10.03 13.61
CA SER A 11 -12.15 8.74 13.78
C SER A 11 -13.35 8.62 12.84
N LEU A 12 -13.42 7.49 12.16
CA LEU A 12 -14.53 7.15 11.28
C LEU A 12 -15.31 5.99 11.90
N PHE A 13 -16.57 6.23 12.24
CA PHE A 13 -17.43 5.24 12.88
C PHE A 13 -18.52 4.76 11.92
N VAL A 14 -18.88 3.48 12.02
CA VAL A 14 -20.03 2.85 11.31
C VAL A 14 -20.01 3.10 9.79
N GLN A 15 -18.83 3.00 9.17
CA GLN A 15 -18.66 3.19 7.73
C GLN A 15 -18.73 1.87 6.96
N ARG A 16 -19.38 1.86 5.79
CA ARG A 16 -19.38 0.70 4.88
C ARG A 16 -18.04 0.49 4.17
N LYS A 17 -17.26 1.56 4.06
CA LYS A 17 -15.94 1.60 3.43
C LYS A 17 -15.06 2.58 4.20
N VAL A 18 -13.83 2.19 4.51
CA VAL A 18 -12.87 3.05 5.21
C VAL A 18 -11.48 2.93 4.60
N GLY A 19 -10.79 4.07 4.47
CA GLY A 19 -9.38 4.10 4.13
C GLY A 19 -8.54 3.72 5.34
N PHE A 20 -7.70 2.69 5.22
CA PHE A 20 -6.80 2.24 6.27
C PHE A 20 -5.47 1.79 5.64
N LEU A 21 -4.36 2.39 6.09
CA LEU A 21 -3.00 2.05 5.63
C LEU A 21 -2.87 1.96 4.10
N SER A 22 -3.32 2.99 3.37
CA SER A 22 -3.28 3.03 1.89
C SER A 22 -4.14 1.96 1.20
N HIS A 23 -5.09 1.38 1.91
CA HIS A 23 -6.07 0.45 1.38
C HIS A 23 -7.48 0.92 1.69
N ASP A 24 -8.39 0.53 0.81
CA ASP A 24 -9.82 0.63 1.01
C ASP A 24 -10.32 -0.69 1.60
N VAL A 25 -10.90 -0.63 2.80
CA VAL A 25 -11.49 -1.79 3.49
C VAL A 25 -13.00 -1.69 3.38
N SER A 26 -13.63 -2.74 2.87
CA SER A 26 -15.09 -2.82 2.71
C SER A 26 -15.59 -4.26 2.85
N ALA A 27 -16.90 -4.46 2.73
CA ALA A 27 -17.50 -5.81 2.70
C ALA A 27 -16.97 -6.69 1.55
N ALA A 28 -16.51 -6.10 0.44
CA ALA A 28 -15.89 -6.82 -0.66
C ALA A 28 -14.44 -7.26 -0.38
N GLY A 29 -13.87 -6.85 0.76
CA GLY A 29 -12.50 -7.12 1.16
C GLY A 29 -11.62 -5.88 1.15
N ILE A 30 -10.30 -6.11 1.02
CA ILE A 30 -9.25 -5.10 1.03
C ILE A 30 -8.81 -4.85 -0.41
N ALA A 31 -8.93 -3.60 -0.86
CA ALA A 31 -8.46 -3.14 -2.16
C ALA A 31 -7.36 -2.08 -1.97
N PRO A 32 -6.39 -1.98 -2.89
CA PRO A 32 -5.43 -0.88 -2.87
C PRO A 32 -6.16 0.44 -3.14
N ASP A 33 -5.78 1.50 -2.43
CA ASP A 33 -6.24 2.85 -2.75
C ASP A 33 -5.78 3.20 -4.18
N ALA A 34 -6.73 3.58 -5.04
CA ALA A 34 -6.46 3.82 -6.46
C ALA A 34 -5.42 4.92 -6.70
N LYS A 35 -5.34 5.94 -5.84
CA LYS A 35 -4.34 7.01 -5.96
C LYS A 35 -2.95 6.49 -5.59
N LYS A 36 -2.87 5.62 -4.60
CA LYS A 36 -1.61 5.00 -4.17
C LYS A 36 -1.12 3.95 -5.17
N ALA A 37 -2.03 3.19 -5.78
CA ALA A 37 -1.71 2.29 -6.87
C ALA A 37 -1.19 3.05 -8.11
N ALA A 38 -1.82 4.18 -8.47
CA ALA A 38 -1.35 5.02 -9.57
C ALA A 38 0.07 5.57 -9.30
N ALA A 39 0.34 6.04 -8.09
CA ALA A 39 1.67 6.53 -7.74
C ALA A 39 2.78 5.48 -7.89
N VAL A 40 2.46 4.18 -7.69
CA VAL A 40 3.42 3.08 -7.93
C VAL A 40 3.77 2.96 -9.42
N THR A 41 2.82 3.22 -10.32
CA THR A 41 3.06 3.17 -11.78
C THR A 41 3.90 4.35 -12.29
N GLU A 42 3.98 5.43 -11.53
CA GLU A 42 4.76 6.63 -11.87
C GLU A 42 6.20 6.59 -11.34
N LEU A 43 6.56 5.56 -10.57
CA LEU A 43 7.92 5.42 -10.05
C LEU A 43 8.92 5.19 -11.18
N SER A 44 9.97 6.02 -11.21
CA SER A 44 11.07 5.83 -12.15
C SER A 44 11.86 4.57 -11.82
N PHE A 45 12.29 3.87 -12.88
CA PHE A 45 13.12 2.69 -12.69
C PHE A 45 14.51 3.07 -12.17
N PRO A 46 14.98 2.48 -11.07
CA PRO A 46 16.23 2.87 -10.45
C PRO A 46 17.45 2.42 -11.27
N ALA A 47 18.48 3.26 -11.34
CA ALA A 47 19.72 2.97 -12.07
C ALA A 47 20.83 2.33 -11.22
N SER A 48 20.59 2.12 -9.92
CA SER A 48 21.58 1.57 -8.97
C SER A 48 21.04 0.37 -8.24
N LYS A 49 21.93 -0.54 -7.82
CA LYS A 49 21.58 -1.73 -7.04
C LYS A 49 20.79 -1.39 -5.77
N ASN A 50 21.21 -0.38 -5.02
CA ASN A 50 20.52 0.06 -3.81
C ASN A 50 19.13 0.65 -4.13
N GLY A 51 19.00 1.33 -5.27
CA GLY A 51 17.73 1.82 -5.77
C GLY A 51 16.77 0.68 -6.12
N VAL A 52 17.24 -0.35 -6.82
CA VAL A 52 16.44 -1.55 -7.16
C VAL A 52 15.95 -2.24 -5.88
N GLN A 53 16.81 -2.41 -4.88
CA GLN A 53 16.41 -3.02 -3.60
C GLN A 53 15.35 -2.18 -2.86
N SER A 54 15.53 -0.86 -2.80
CA SER A 54 14.54 0.05 -2.18
C SER A 54 13.21 0.05 -2.93
N PHE A 55 13.26 0.04 -4.26
CA PHE A 55 12.10 -0.02 -5.14
C PHE A 55 11.31 -1.32 -4.93
N LEU A 56 11.99 -2.48 -4.95
CA LEU A 56 11.36 -3.77 -4.67
C LEU A 56 10.77 -3.82 -3.25
N GLY A 57 11.45 -3.23 -2.26
CA GLY A 57 10.93 -3.10 -0.90
C GLY A 57 9.63 -2.31 -0.83
N ALA A 58 9.54 -1.21 -1.57
CA ALA A 58 8.32 -0.41 -1.67
C ALA A 58 7.18 -1.16 -2.37
N LEU A 59 7.48 -1.87 -3.46
CA LEU A 59 6.50 -2.68 -4.19
C LEU A 59 5.98 -3.88 -3.39
N ASN A 60 6.80 -4.45 -2.50
CA ASN A 60 6.42 -5.63 -1.73
C ASN A 60 5.14 -5.41 -0.89
N TYR A 61 4.90 -4.17 -0.45
CA TYR A 61 3.66 -3.80 0.26
C TYR A 61 2.39 -4.03 -0.57
N TYR A 62 2.48 -3.85 -1.90
CA TYR A 62 1.37 -4.04 -2.85
C TYR A 62 1.48 -5.35 -3.64
N SER A 63 2.44 -6.21 -3.34
CA SER A 63 2.75 -7.44 -4.10
C SER A 63 1.53 -8.33 -4.34
N ARG A 64 0.61 -8.44 -3.38
CA ARG A 64 -0.65 -9.19 -3.49
C ARG A 64 -1.57 -8.68 -4.61
N PHE A 65 -1.44 -7.41 -4.99
CA PHE A 65 -2.28 -6.75 -6.00
C PHE A 65 -1.55 -6.56 -7.34
N ILE A 66 -0.27 -6.93 -7.43
CA ILE A 66 0.53 -6.86 -8.65
C ILE A 66 0.56 -8.26 -9.25
N GLN A 67 -0.05 -8.41 -10.43
CA GLN A 67 -0.01 -9.67 -11.16
C GLN A 67 1.44 -10.04 -11.52
N ASP A 68 1.79 -11.32 -11.38
CA ASP A 68 3.11 -11.85 -11.74
C ASP A 68 4.30 -11.20 -11.02
N PHE A 69 4.07 -10.56 -9.86
CA PHE A 69 5.10 -9.87 -9.08
C PHE A 69 6.34 -10.73 -8.81
N ALA A 70 6.15 -12.03 -8.53
CA ALA A 70 7.26 -12.96 -8.29
C ALA A 70 8.18 -13.11 -9.52
N VAL A 71 7.62 -13.07 -10.73
CA VAL A 71 8.38 -13.16 -11.99
C VAL A 71 9.18 -11.88 -12.19
N TYR A 72 8.54 -10.72 -12.05
CA TYR A 72 9.23 -9.43 -12.15
C TYR A 72 10.34 -9.29 -11.12
N ARG A 73 10.10 -9.71 -9.87
CA ARG A 73 11.10 -9.67 -8.80
C ARG A 73 12.30 -10.58 -9.08
N ALA A 74 12.12 -11.71 -9.76
CA ALA A 74 13.22 -12.62 -10.09
C ALA A 74 14.10 -12.10 -11.24
N ALA A 75 13.55 -11.25 -12.11
CA ALA A 75 14.25 -10.67 -13.25
C ALA A 75 15.02 -9.38 -12.92
N LEU A 76 14.75 -8.76 -11.75
CA LEU A 76 15.29 -7.49 -11.27
C LEU A 76 16.38 -7.70 -10.21
#